data_AF-A0AA43D2E2-F1
#
_entry.id   AF-A0AA43D2E2-F1
#
_cell.length_a   1.000
_cell.length_b   1.000
_cell.length_c   1.000
_cell.angle_alpha   90.00
_cell.angle_beta   90.00
_cell.angle_gamma   90.00
#
_symmetry.space_group_name_H-M   'P 1'
#
loop_
_entity.id
_entity.type
_entity.pdbx_description
1 polymer ?
#
loop_
_entity_poly.entity_id
_entity_poly.type
_entity_poly.pdbx_seq_one_letter_code
_entity_poly.pdbx_strand_id
1 'polypeptide(L)'
;MKQLIVAVMCAAFAMSSAYAQQPQGEAKKGAPAEEKKAQQAKKEPSEAQLKQQARMKDCNAKAEGKAGDERKSFMSSCLKGETAKKEPTEAQKKQQARMKDCNAKADGKSGEDRKKFMSTCLKG
;
A
#
# COMPACT_ATOMS: atom_id res chain seq x y z
N MET A 1 27.64 -3.83 -30.70
CA MET A 1 27.80 -5.26 -31.07
C MET A 1 27.41 -6.09 -29.84
N LYS A 2 26.39 -6.95 -29.80
CA LYS A 2 25.46 -7.51 -30.81
C LYS A 2 24.05 -7.46 -30.16
N GLN A 3 23.06 -6.65 -30.56
CA GLN A 3 22.20 -6.72 -31.74
C GLN A 3 22.03 -8.11 -32.39
N LEU A 4 20.78 -8.44 -32.73
CA LEU A 4 20.25 -9.58 -33.53
C LEU A 4 19.45 -10.66 -32.77
N ILE A 5 18.20 -10.36 -32.41
CA ILE A 5 17.05 -11.26 -32.71
C ILE A 5 15.93 -10.37 -33.26
N VAL A 6 15.48 -10.65 -34.48
CA VAL A 6 14.57 -9.81 -35.27
C VAL A 6 13.29 -10.58 -35.62
N ALA A 7 12.15 -9.92 -35.40
CA ALA A 7 10.84 -10.04 -36.06
C ALA A 7 10.27 -11.42 -36.47
N VAL A 8 9.22 -11.84 -35.75
CA VAL A 8 8.02 -12.59 -36.19
C VAL A 8 6.91 -12.16 -35.21
N MET A 9 5.72 -11.64 -35.54
CA MET A 9 5.05 -11.26 -36.79
C MET A 9 4.10 -10.08 -36.50
N CYS A 10 3.91 -9.17 -37.45
CA CYS A 10 2.77 -8.23 -37.43
C CYS A 10 1.60 -8.82 -38.23
N ALA A 11 0.36 -8.69 -37.71
CA ALA A 11 -0.89 -8.39 -38.44
C ALA A 11 -2.13 -9.08 -37.83
N ALA A 12 -3.02 -8.27 -37.25
CA ALA A 12 -4.48 -8.47 -37.09
C ALA A 12 -4.99 -7.30 -36.21
N PHE A 13 -5.13 -6.10 -36.76
CA PHE A 13 -6.33 -5.65 -37.49
C PHE A 13 -7.54 -5.47 -36.56
N ALA A 14 -7.90 -4.21 -36.33
CA ALA A 14 -9.04 -3.83 -35.50
C ALA A 14 -10.37 -4.10 -36.22
N MET A 15 -11.37 -4.56 -35.47
CA MET A 15 -12.77 -4.39 -35.85
C MET A 15 -13.69 -4.50 -34.63
N SER A 16 -14.26 -3.36 -34.24
CA SER A 16 -15.46 -3.31 -33.42
C SER A 16 -16.68 -3.31 -34.35
N SER A 17 -17.51 -4.34 -34.27
CA SER A 17 -18.88 -4.34 -34.81
C SER A 17 -19.74 -5.29 -34.00
N ALA A 18 -20.91 -4.82 -33.58
CA ALA A 18 -21.88 -5.62 -32.84
C ALA A 18 -22.72 -6.48 -33.78
N TYR A 19 -23.13 -7.66 -33.32
CA TYR A 19 -24.48 -8.16 -33.60
C TYR A 19 -24.94 -9.10 -32.47
N ALA A 20 -26.22 -9.05 -32.15
CA ALA A 20 -26.91 -10.06 -31.35
C ALA A 20 -27.65 -11.01 -32.30
N GLN A 21 -27.76 -12.29 -31.94
CA GLN A 21 -29.04 -13.04 -31.92
C GLN A 21 -28.80 -14.51 -31.49
N GLN A 22 -29.46 -14.92 -30.41
CA GLN A 22 -29.62 -16.30 -29.88
C GLN A 22 -30.77 -17.03 -30.62
N PRO A 23 -31.06 -18.36 -30.46
CA PRO A 23 -30.81 -19.24 -29.31
C PRO A 23 -30.27 -20.64 -29.75
N GLN A 24 -30.40 -21.81 -29.07
CA GLN A 24 -31.14 -22.23 -27.85
C GLN A 24 -30.51 -23.51 -27.24
N GLY A 25 -30.73 -23.72 -25.92
CA GLY A 25 -30.82 -25.05 -25.28
C GLY A 25 -29.50 -25.78 -24.93
N GLU A 26 -29.33 -26.42 -23.76
CA GLU A 26 -30.20 -26.51 -22.58
C GLU A 26 -29.41 -26.62 -21.25
N ALA A 27 -29.96 -25.97 -20.22
CA ALA A 27 -29.88 -26.28 -18.79
C ALA A 27 -28.63 -26.98 -18.17
N LYS A 28 -27.83 -26.18 -17.44
CA LYS A 28 -27.77 -26.32 -15.97
C LYS A 28 -27.42 -24.98 -15.28
N LYS A 29 -28.14 -24.66 -14.21
CA LYS A 29 -28.07 -23.37 -13.48
C LYS A 29 -26.71 -23.14 -12.84
N GLY A 30 -26.13 -21.96 -13.07
CA GLY A 30 -24.88 -21.51 -12.42
C GLY A 30 -24.17 -20.36 -13.14
N ALA A 31 -24.92 -19.44 -13.74
CA ALA A 31 -24.37 -18.28 -14.45
C ALA A 31 -23.87 -17.19 -13.45
N PRO A 32 -23.09 -16.19 -13.88
CA PRO A 32 -21.65 -16.24 -13.61
C PRO A 32 -21.11 -14.97 -12.92
N ALA A 33 -19.79 -14.92 -12.74
CA ALA A 33 -19.09 -13.70 -12.37
C ALA A 33 -19.11 -12.68 -13.52
N GLU A 34 -19.98 -11.67 -13.43
CA GLU A 34 -19.63 -10.24 -13.59
C GLU A 34 -20.86 -9.35 -13.37
N GLU A 35 -20.98 -8.75 -12.18
CA GLU A 35 -21.48 -7.36 -12.08
C GLU A 35 -21.06 -6.73 -10.74
N LYS A 36 -19.97 -5.96 -10.73
CA LYS A 36 -19.78 -4.89 -9.73
C LYS A 36 -18.86 -3.74 -10.17
N LYS A 37 -18.88 -3.39 -11.46
CA LYS A 37 -18.31 -2.12 -11.96
C LYS A 37 -19.31 -0.95 -11.84
N ALA A 38 -19.98 -0.83 -10.68
CA ALA A 38 -20.90 0.28 -10.40
C ALA A 38 -21.17 0.47 -8.89
N GLN A 39 -20.14 0.86 -8.12
CA GLN A 39 -20.32 1.47 -6.79
C GLN A 39 -19.06 2.14 -6.21
N GLN A 40 -18.27 2.82 -7.05
CA GLN A 40 -17.57 4.03 -6.58
C GLN A 40 -18.57 5.19 -6.58
N ALA A 41 -19.56 5.12 -5.68
CA ALA A 41 -20.17 6.34 -5.19
C ALA A 41 -19.03 7.15 -4.56
N LYS A 42 -18.82 8.39 -5.03
CA LYS A 42 -17.94 9.35 -4.36
C LYS A 42 -18.49 9.56 -2.94
N LYS A 43 -18.01 8.78 -1.97
CA LYS A 43 -18.04 9.22 -0.58
C LYS A 43 -17.13 10.42 -0.53
N GLU A 44 -17.70 11.60 -0.29
CA GLU A 44 -16.91 12.77 0.00
C GLU A 44 -15.97 12.44 1.18
N PRO A 45 -14.69 12.83 1.10
CA PRO A 45 -13.76 12.56 2.17
C PRO A 45 -14.29 13.21 3.46
N SER A 46 -14.38 12.42 4.53
CA SER A 46 -14.85 12.94 5.82
C SER A 46 -13.93 14.07 6.31
N GLU A 47 -14.43 14.91 7.21
CA GLU A 47 -13.64 16.02 7.77
C GLU A 47 -12.30 15.55 8.37
N ALA A 48 -12.27 14.35 8.96
CA ALA A 48 -11.04 13.70 9.44
C ALA A 48 -10.07 13.32 8.30
N GLN A 49 -10.59 12.82 7.17
CA GLN A 49 -9.78 12.53 5.97
C GLN A 49 -9.25 13.81 5.33
N LEU A 50 -10.06 14.86 5.25
CA LEU A 50 -9.64 16.19 4.76
C LEU A 50 -8.55 16.79 5.65
N LYS A 51 -8.69 16.75 6.98
CA LYS A 51 -7.65 17.19 7.93
C LYS A 51 -6.35 16.39 7.78
N GLN A 52 -6.45 15.08 7.59
CA GLN A 52 -5.29 14.22 7.37
C GLN A 52 -4.60 14.51 6.02
N GLN A 53 -5.36 14.79 4.96
CA GLN A 53 -4.84 15.17 3.65
C GLN A 53 -4.19 16.56 3.67
N ALA A 54 -4.76 17.53 4.38
CA ALA A 54 -4.17 18.85 4.60
C ALA A 54 -2.83 18.73 5.34
N ARG A 55 -2.81 18.01 6.48
CA ARG A 55 -1.56 17.73 7.21
C ARG A 55 -0.51 17.04 6.32
N MET A 56 -0.90 16.07 5.48
CA MET A 56 0.03 15.43 4.54
C MET A 56 0.67 16.44 3.58
N LYS A 57 -0.10 17.41 3.05
CA LYS A 57 0.44 18.47 2.18
C LYS A 57 1.41 19.37 2.95
N ASP A 58 1.01 19.87 4.11
CA ASP A 58 1.84 20.74 4.95
C ASP A 58 3.15 20.07 5.37
N CYS A 59 3.10 18.79 5.73
CA CYS A 59 4.28 18.01 6.11
C CYS A 59 5.22 17.76 4.93
N ASN A 60 4.71 17.65 3.70
CA ASN A 60 5.56 17.54 2.51
C ASN A 60 6.22 18.88 2.16
N ALA A 61 5.49 19.99 2.21
CA ALA A 61 6.07 21.33 2.00
C ALA A 61 7.15 21.65 3.07
N LYS A 62 6.88 21.41 4.34
CA LYS A 62 7.87 21.62 5.43
C LYS A 62 9.03 20.61 5.41
N ALA A 63 8.97 19.59 4.57
CA ALA A 63 10.04 18.62 4.34
C ALA A 63 10.93 18.99 3.13
N GLU A 64 10.65 20.09 2.42
CA GLU A 64 11.53 20.61 1.39
C GLU A 64 12.92 20.92 1.97
N GLY A 65 13.97 20.66 1.18
CA GLY A 65 15.36 20.72 1.64
C GLY A 65 15.80 19.58 2.57
N LYS A 66 14.91 18.71 3.06
CA LYS A 66 15.28 17.53 3.87
C LYS A 66 15.44 16.29 3.00
N ALA A 67 16.48 15.51 3.26
CA ALA A 67 16.75 14.23 2.59
C ALA A 67 17.03 13.09 3.58
N GLY A 68 17.10 11.86 3.08
CA GLY A 68 17.47 10.68 3.86
C GLY A 68 16.66 10.48 5.15
N ASP A 69 17.34 10.03 6.21
CA ASP A 69 16.72 9.79 7.51
C ASP A 69 16.19 11.04 8.21
N GLU A 70 16.72 12.23 7.90
CA GLU A 70 16.19 13.48 8.45
C GLU A 70 14.77 13.76 7.91
N ARG A 71 14.57 13.61 6.59
CA ARG A 71 13.23 13.73 5.98
C ARG A 71 12.26 12.70 6.55
N LYS A 72 12.71 11.45 6.70
CA LYS A 72 11.89 10.35 7.23
C LYS A 72 11.46 10.60 8.68
N SER A 73 12.39 11.06 9.52
CA SER A 73 12.14 11.40 10.93
C SER A 73 11.18 12.59 11.04
N PHE A 74 11.47 13.68 10.31
CA PHE A 74 10.62 14.87 10.24
C PHE A 74 9.19 14.54 9.78
N MET A 75 9.05 13.79 8.68
CA MET A 75 7.74 13.41 8.13
C MET A 75 6.95 12.55 9.14
N SER A 76 7.61 11.62 9.83
CA SER A 76 6.96 10.78 10.85
C SER A 76 6.40 11.61 12.00
N SER A 77 7.19 12.53 12.55
CA SER A 77 6.73 13.41 13.65
C SER A 77 5.68 14.41 13.18
N CYS A 78 5.84 15.01 12.00
CA CYS A 78 4.86 15.93 11.44
C CYS A 78 3.50 15.24 11.20
N LEU A 79 3.48 14.02 10.64
CA LEU A 79 2.25 13.25 10.42
C LEU A 79 1.57 12.82 11.73
N LYS A 80 2.34 12.53 12.79
CA LYS A 80 1.81 12.31 14.15
C LYS A 80 1.27 13.59 14.80
N GLY A 81 1.77 14.76 14.41
CA GLY A 81 1.45 16.04 15.04
C GLY A 81 2.42 16.45 16.13
N GLU A 82 3.58 15.81 16.18
CA GLU A 82 4.70 16.10 17.08
C GLU A 82 5.51 17.31 16.54
N THR A 83 4.82 18.35 16.04
CA THR A 83 5.45 19.62 15.63
C THR A 83 5.87 20.49 16.81
N ALA A 84 5.40 20.15 18.01
CA ALA A 84 6.04 20.52 19.26
C ALA A 84 6.85 19.32 19.77
N LYS A 85 8.06 19.57 20.32
CA LYS A 85 8.85 18.57 21.04
C LYS A 85 8.06 18.02 22.23
N LYS A 86 7.29 16.95 22.03
CA LYS A 86 6.87 16.07 23.13
C LYS A 86 7.94 15.01 23.30
N GLU A 87 8.42 14.85 24.53
CA GLU A 87 9.09 13.65 25.00
C GLU A 87 8.28 12.42 24.54
N PRO A 88 8.92 11.37 23.97
CA PRO A 88 8.19 10.16 23.64
C PRO A 88 7.55 9.59 24.90
N THR A 89 6.24 9.36 24.84
CA THR A 89 5.48 8.82 25.96
C THR A 89 6.05 7.48 26.42
N GLU A 90 5.83 7.10 27.69
CA GLU A 90 6.30 5.82 28.23
C GLU A 90 5.79 4.62 27.39
N ALA A 91 4.60 4.71 26.79
CA ALA A 91 4.10 3.72 25.84
C ALA A 91 4.95 3.65 24.55
N GLN A 92 5.35 4.80 23.97
CA GLN A 92 6.26 4.85 22.83
C GLN A 92 7.66 4.35 23.19
N LYS A 93 8.22 4.72 24.36
CA LYS A 93 9.50 4.22 24.86
C LYS A 93 9.48 2.70 25.04
N LYS A 94 8.43 2.15 25.69
CA LYS A 94 8.22 0.70 25.84
C LYS A 94 8.09 -0.01 24.48
N GLN A 95 7.39 0.59 23.52
CA GLN A 95 7.25 0.04 22.15
C GLN A 95 8.59 0.03 21.39
N GLN A 96 9.42 1.06 21.54
CA GLN A 96 10.77 1.09 20.96
C GLN A 96 11.73 0.08 21.62
N ALA A 97 11.73 0.00 22.96
CA ALA A 97 12.54 -0.96 23.71
C ALA A 97 12.20 -2.40 23.29
N ARG A 98 10.90 -2.73 23.26
CA ARG A 98 10.40 -4.02 22.80
C ARG A 98 10.77 -4.33 21.34
N MET A 99 10.75 -3.33 20.47
CA MET A 99 11.20 -3.51 19.08
C MET A 99 12.71 -3.79 18.98
N LYS A 100 13.55 -3.19 19.83
CA LYS A 100 14.97 -3.56 19.94
C LYS A 100 15.13 -4.99 20.45
N ASP A 101 14.48 -5.34 21.54
CA ASP A 101 14.48 -6.69 22.13
C ASP A 101 14.09 -7.79 21.13
N CYS A 102 13.02 -7.56 20.36
CA CYS A 102 12.56 -8.50 19.34
C CYS A 102 13.53 -8.61 18.16
N ASN A 103 14.27 -7.55 17.82
CA ASN A 103 15.32 -7.65 16.80
C ASN A 103 16.56 -8.40 17.33
N ALA A 104 16.99 -8.15 18.56
CA ALA A 104 18.10 -8.88 19.19
C ALA A 104 17.76 -10.38 19.34
N LYS A 105 16.55 -10.71 19.81
CA LYS A 105 16.08 -12.11 19.92
C LYS A 105 15.73 -12.76 18.58
N ALA A 106 15.74 -11.99 17.48
CA ALA A 106 15.61 -12.50 16.11
C ALA A 106 16.97 -12.74 15.43
N ASP A 107 18.08 -12.50 16.12
CA ASP A 107 19.40 -12.90 15.63
C ASP A 107 19.47 -14.43 15.45
N GLY A 108 20.27 -14.89 14.48
CA GLY A 108 20.26 -16.28 14.02
C GLY A 108 18.98 -16.77 13.32
N LYS A 109 17.90 -15.97 13.24
CA LYS A 109 16.66 -16.33 12.53
C LYS A 109 16.59 -15.67 11.15
N SER A 110 16.14 -16.42 10.15
CA SER A 110 15.93 -15.96 8.77
C SER A 110 14.57 -16.40 8.22
N GLY A 111 14.21 -15.91 7.02
CA GLY A 111 13.02 -16.34 6.30
C GLY A 111 11.70 -16.22 7.09
N GLU A 112 10.85 -17.25 6.95
CA GLU A 112 9.55 -17.34 7.62
C GLU A 112 9.67 -17.38 9.15
N ASP A 113 10.68 -18.06 9.70
CA ASP A 113 10.86 -18.18 11.16
C ASP A 113 11.13 -16.82 11.81
N ARG A 114 11.96 -15.98 11.18
CA ARG A 114 12.15 -14.59 11.64
C ARG A 114 10.86 -13.79 11.56
N LYS A 115 10.08 -13.93 10.48
CA LYS A 115 8.81 -13.20 10.28
C LYS A 115 7.75 -13.61 11.31
N LYS A 116 7.60 -14.91 11.55
CA LYS A 116 6.69 -15.50 12.55
C LYS A 116 7.12 -15.08 13.96
N PHE A 117 8.40 -15.25 14.30
CA PHE A 117 8.96 -14.81 15.56
C PHE A 117 8.75 -13.31 15.81
N MET A 118 9.08 -12.45 14.83
CA MET A 118 8.91 -11.00 14.96
C MET A 118 7.44 -10.62 15.13
N SER A 119 6.51 -11.26 14.41
CA SER A 119 5.08 -10.97 14.56
C SER A 119 4.54 -11.35 15.94
N THR A 120 4.92 -12.50 16.48
CA THR A 120 4.53 -12.90 17.85
C THR A 120 5.22 -12.00 18.89
N CYS A 121 6.52 -11.76 18.74
CA CYS A 121 7.30 -10.93 19.66
C CYS A 121 6.82 -9.48 19.71
N LEU A 122 6.25 -8.96 18.62
CA LEU A 122 5.63 -7.61 18.54
C LEU A 122 4.12 -7.57 18.86
N LYS A 123 3.45 -8.69 19.19
CA LYS A 123 2.02 -8.75 19.58
C LYS A 123 1.72 -8.92 21.09
N GLY A 124 2.57 -9.60 21.86
CA GLY A 124 2.49 -9.65 23.35
C GLY A 124 2.96 -8.39 24.07
#